data_AF-A0ABD2PQH2-F1
#
_entry.id   AF-A0ABD2PQH2-F1
#
_cell.length_a   1.000
_cell.length_b   1.000
_cell.length_c   1.000
_cell.angle_alpha   90.00
_cell.angle_beta   90.00
_cell.angle_gamma   90.00
#
_symmetry.space_group_name_H-M   'P 1'
#
loop_
_entity.id
_entity.type
_entity.pdbx_description
1 polymer ?
#
loop_
_entity_poly.entity_id
_entity_poly.type
_entity_poly.pdbx_seq_one_letter_code
_entity_poly.pdbx_strand_id
1 'polypeptide(L)'
;AGSRKIYNKDQICCWTCEACAKNQIVVNEVQCIDCGQLKWPEKEFRNQCSVVQPTYIRLGSGYAIIPMVFSGLGIICTFVVAITFYRFRETPIVKACGREMSCIILSGCMICYLMTFVLIATPTMLTCALQRLGIGVGLAAMYASMLTKTNRLSRIFDAAKRTIKRPPFISPKSQLILCGTLVGLQVLLTTVWFIYDPPGTTNEILNGNEGTFVVQCKQDWKSFLNLLIYNIILIAVCTVYAIKTRHIPENFNESKFIGFTMYTTCVIWLAFIAIYFTTLH
;
A
#
# COMPACT_ATOMS: atom_id res chain seq x y z
N ALA A 1 20.46 39.05 -15.86
CA ALA A 1 19.56 38.09 -16.52
C ALA A 1 18.80 37.31 -15.45
N GLY A 2 17.50 37.06 -15.62
CA GLY A 2 16.69 36.35 -14.61
C GLY A 2 16.20 37.20 -13.43
N SER A 3 16.25 38.53 -13.54
CA SER A 3 15.78 39.48 -12.52
C SER A 3 14.83 40.49 -13.14
N ARG A 4 13.84 40.93 -12.36
CA ARG A 4 12.93 42.02 -12.72
C ARG A 4 13.38 43.33 -12.05
N LYS A 5 13.10 44.44 -12.72
CA LYS A 5 13.24 45.80 -12.20
C LYS A 5 12.01 46.13 -11.36
N ILE A 6 12.25 46.65 -10.16
CA ILE A 6 11.24 47.26 -9.30
C ILE A 6 11.59 48.74 -9.22
N TYR A 7 10.73 49.58 -9.80
CA TYR A 7 10.91 51.03 -9.75
C TYR A 7 10.56 51.55 -8.35
N ASN A 8 11.42 52.40 -7.80
CA ASN A 8 11.17 52.99 -6.50
C ASN A 8 10.10 54.09 -6.61
N LYS A 9 9.16 54.14 -5.66
CA LYS A 9 8.05 55.11 -5.70
C LYS A 9 8.52 56.56 -5.54
N ASP A 10 9.66 56.76 -4.90
CA ASP A 10 10.18 58.09 -4.54
C ASP A 10 11.21 58.64 -5.54
N GLN A 11 11.68 57.83 -6.50
CA GLN A 11 12.72 58.22 -7.46
C GLN A 11 12.43 57.65 -8.86
N ILE A 12 12.01 58.52 -9.79
CA ILE A 12 11.50 58.17 -11.13
C ILE A 12 12.53 57.40 -12.00
N CYS A 13 13.83 57.56 -11.73
CA CYS A 13 14.90 56.91 -12.50
C CYS A 13 15.61 55.76 -11.77
N CYS A 14 15.27 55.47 -10.51
CA CYS A 14 15.94 54.44 -9.73
C CYS A 14 15.11 53.16 -9.69
N TRP A 15 15.74 52.04 -10.05
CA TRP A 15 15.17 50.71 -9.90
C TRP A 15 16.09 49.82 -9.09
N THR A 16 15.48 48.85 -8.41
CA THR A 16 16.19 47.76 -7.75
C THR A 16 15.91 46.47 -8.51
N CYS A 17 16.93 45.62 -8.64
CA CYS A 17 16.77 44.32 -9.28
C CYS A 17 16.37 43.28 -8.24
N GLU A 18 15.23 42.63 -8.45
CA GLU A 18 14.80 41.46 -7.68
C GLU A 18 14.92 40.22 -8.56
N ALA A 19 15.51 39.15 -8.02
CA ALA A 19 15.59 37.88 -8.73
C ALA A 19 14.20 37.23 -8.86
N CYS A 20 13.84 36.77 -10.07
CA CYS A 20 12.64 35.96 -10.25
C CYS A 20 12.81 34.59 -9.57
N ALA A 21 11.69 33.98 -9.18
CA ALA A 21 11.71 32.62 -8.65
C ALA A 21 12.28 31.62 -9.67
N LYS A 22 12.81 30.49 -9.19
CA LYS A 22 13.53 29.52 -10.06
C LYS A 22 12.65 28.87 -11.13
N ASN A 23 11.34 28.85 -10.92
CA ASN A 23 10.32 28.32 -11.83
C ASN A 23 9.72 29.41 -12.75
N GLN A 24 10.23 30.64 -12.70
CA GLN A 24 9.73 31.77 -13.47
C GLN A 24 10.69 32.20 -14.58
N ILE A 25 10.13 32.70 -15.66
CA ILE A 25 10.86 33.37 -16.75
C ILE A 25 10.64 34.88 -16.70
N VAL A 26 11.62 35.64 -17.20
CA VAL A 26 11.50 37.09 -17.37
C VAL A 26 10.89 37.35 -18.75
N VAL A 27 9.66 37.87 -18.80
CA VAL A 27 8.99 38.21 -20.07
C VAL A 27 9.36 39.61 -20.49
N ASN A 28 9.30 40.54 -19.54
CA ASN A 28 9.58 41.95 -19.70
C ASN A 28 10.45 42.41 -18.53
N GLU A 29 11.07 43.60 -18.64
CA GLU A 29 11.98 44.11 -17.61
C GLU A 29 11.36 44.24 -16.21
N VAL A 30 10.03 44.26 -16.09
CA VAL A 30 9.28 44.45 -14.83
C VAL A 30 8.51 43.22 -14.36
N GLN A 31 8.41 42.16 -15.16
CA GLN A 31 7.49 41.05 -14.91
C GLN A 31 8.15 39.68 -15.07
N CYS A 32 7.99 38.86 -14.03
CA CYS A 32 8.27 37.43 -14.04
C CYS A 32 6.95 36.67 -14.19
N ILE A 33 6.90 35.63 -15.03
CA ILE A 33 5.76 34.72 -15.13
C ILE A 33 6.18 33.29 -14.81
N ASP A 34 5.25 32.52 -14.25
CA ASP A 34 5.45 31.09 -13.98
C ASP A 34 5.39 30.28 -15.28
N CYS A 35 6.27 29.28 -15.41
CA CYS A 35 6.26 28.36 -16.55
C CYS A 35 5.05 27.40 -16.56
N GLY A 36 4.31 27.30 -15.46
CA GLY A 36 3.18 26.41 -15.33
C GLY A 36 3.61 24.94 -15.13
N GLN A 37 2.65 24.03 -15.14
CA GLN A 37 2.92 22.61 -14.86
C GLN A 37 3.72 21.95 -16.00
N LEU A 38 4.67 21.08 -15.64
CA LEU A 38 5.54 20.28 -16.54
C LEU A 38 6.52 21.08 -17.41
N LYS A 39 6.66 22.39 -17.18
CA LYS A 39 7.61 23.23 -17.90
C LYS A 39 8.57 23.88 -16.92
N TRP A 40 9.80 24.13 -17.36
CA TRP A 40 10.83 24.77 -16.55
C TRP A 40 11.57 25.83 -17.36
N PRO A 41 12.07 26.91 -16.73
CA PRO A 41 12.90 27.88 -17.41
C PRO A 41 14.15 27.24 -18.00
N GLU A 42 14.50 27.62 -19.23
CA GLU A 42 15.76 27.22 -19.84
C GLU A 42 16.96 27.71 -19.01
N LYS A 43 17.97 26.85 -18.83
CA LYS A 43 19.08 27.09 -17.89
C LYS A 43 19.94 28.31 -18.24
N GLU A 44 20.07 28.63 -19.52
CA GLU A 44 20.96 29.69 -20.01
C GLU A 44 20.33 31.08 -19.92
N PHE A 45 19.15 31.27 -20.51
CA PHE A 45 18.59 32.61 -20.71
C PHE A 45 17.31 32.90 -19.91
N ARG A 46 16.65 31.89 -19.30
CA ARG A 46 15.38 32.01 -18.55
C ARG A 46 14.33 32.91 -19.23
N ASN A 47 14.32 32.91 -20.55
CA ASN A 47 13.43 33.67 -21.42
C ASN A 47 12.32 32.78 -21.99
N GLN A 48 12.52 31.46 -22.02
CA GLN A 48 11.56 30.49 -22.51
C GLN A 48 11.37 29.34 -21.51
N CYS A 49 10.15 28.83 -21.48
CA CYS A 49 9.80 27.63 -20.73
C CYS A 49 9.93 26.40 -21.63
N SER A 50 10.79 25.47 -21.27
CA SER A 50 10.96 24.19 -21.97
C SER A 50 10.19 23.08 -21.26
N VAL A 51 9.68 22.11 -22.02
CA VAL A 51 9.00 20.94 -21.46
C VAL A 51 10.06 20.03 -20.83
N VAL A 52 9.89 19.68 -19.56
CA VAL A 52 10.81 18.75 -18.90
C VAL A 52 10.33 17.32 -19.07
N GLN A 53 11.23 16.45 -19.47
CA GLN A 53 10.98 15.01 -19.59
C GLN A 53 10.75 14.41 -18.18
N PRO A 54 9.64 13.68 -17.95
CA PRO A 54 9.39 13.03 -16.67
C PRO A 54 10.47 11.99 -16.38
N THR A 55 11.02 12.04 -15.17
CA THR A 55 11.96 11.02 -14.68
C THR A 55 11.19 9.97 -13.89
N TYR A 56 11.44 8.69 -14.15
CA TYR A 56 10.84 7.58 -13.41
C TYR A 56 11.81 7.06 -12.34
N ILE A 57 11.31 6.28 -11.38
CA ILE A 57 12.17 5.51 -10.47
C ILE A 57 13.12 4.67 -11.32
N ARG A 58 14.42 4.94 -11.20
CA ARG A 58 15.43 4.17 -11.93
C ARG A 58 15.46 2.76 -11.33
N LEU A 59 15.21 1.74 -12.15
CA LEU A 59 15.27 0.33 -11.77
C LEU A 59 16.61 -0.07 -11.12
N GLY A 60 17.70 0.64 -11.46
CA GLY A 60 19.02 0.46 -10.87
C GLY A 60 19.25 1.15 -9.51
N SER A 61 18.24 1.82 -8.94
CA SER A 61 18.36 2.44 -7.62
C SER A 61 18.16 1.42 -6.50
N GLY A 62 18.87 1.57 -5.37
CA GLY A 62 18.72 0.71 -4.20
C GLY A 62 17.28 0.66 -3.67
N TYR A 63 16.53 1.77 -3.80
CA TYR A 63 15.12 1.88 -3.43
C TYR A 63 14.20 0.94 -4.22
N ALA A 64 14.54 0.59 -5.46
CA ALA A 64 13.80 -0.38 -6.26
C ALA A 64 14.36 -1.81 -6.09
N ILE A 65 15.68 -1.97 -6.09
CA ILE A 65 16.33 -3.29 -6.06
C ILE A 65 16.00 -4.06 -4.79
N ILE A 66 16.12 -3.41 -3.62
CA ILE A 66 15.90 -4.06 -2.32
C ILE A 66 14.49 -4.68 -2.24
N PRO A 67 13.39 -3.93 -2.42
CA PRO A 67 12.04 -4.50 -2.33
C PRO A 67 11.75 -5.55 -3.42
N MET A 68 12.32 -5.43 -4.63
CA MET A 68 12.18 -6.45 -5.67
C MET A 68 12.83 -7.78 -5.26
N VAL A 69 14.04 -7.74 -4.70
CA VAL A 69 14.75 -8.95 -4.26
C VAL A 69 13.99 -9.63 -3.12
N PHE A 70 13.57 -8.87 -2.10
CA PHE A 70 12.78 -9.42 -1.00
C PHE A 70 11.44 -10.02 -1.47
N SER A 71 10.77 -9.37 -2.42
CA SER A 71 9.52 -9.88 -2.98
C SER A 71 9.73 -11.11 -3.86
N GLY A 72 10.82 -11.16 -4.64
CA GLY A 72 11.21 -12.34 -5.41
C GLY A 72 11.48 -13.55 -4.52
N LEU A 73 12.22 -13.37 -3.43
CA LEU A 73 12.43 -14.42 -2.42
C LEU A 73 11.10 -14.84 -1.77
N GLY A 74 10.24 -13.88 -1.45
CA GLY A 74 8.90 -14.14 -0.91
C GLY A 74 8.02 -14.99 -1.84
N ILE A 75 8.05 -14.71 -3.15
CA ILE A 75 7.34 -15.48 -4.18
C ILE A 75 7.87 -16.92 -4.22
N ILE A 76 9.20 -17.09 -4.26
CA ILE A 76 9.83 -18.43 -4.27
C ILE A 76 9.41 -19.21 -3.02
N CYS A 77 9.51 -18.61 -1.84
CA CYS A 77 9.07 -19.22 -0.58
C CYS A 77 7.58 -19.60 -0.62
N THR A 78 6.72 -18.71 -1.14
CA THR A 78 5.29 -18.96 -1.27
C THR A 78 5.00 -20.16 -2.18
N PHE A 79 5.71 -20.28 -3.31
CA PHE A 79 5.61 -21.44 -4.19
C PHE A 79 6.07 -22.74 -3.53
N VAL A 80 7.20 -22.72 -2.83
CA VAL A 80 7.71 -23.90 -2.11
C VAL A 80 6.69 -24.37 -1.06
N VAL A 81 6.11 -23.45 -0.30
CA VAL A 81 5.06 -23.78 0.67
C VAL A 81 3.81 -24.32 -0.04
N ALA A 82 3.36 -23.68 -1.12
CA ALA A 82 2.19 -24.14 -1.88
C ALA A 82 2.37 -25.56 -2.45
N ILE A 83 3.54 -25.84 -3.05
CA ILE A 83 3.90 -27.17 -3.58
C ILE A 83 3.91 -28.20 -2.44
N THR A 84 4.49 -27.84 -1.29
CA THR A 84 4.51 -28.72 -0.11
C THR A 84 3.09 -29.04 0.37
N PHE A 85 2.24 -28.02 0.51
CA PHE A 85 0.83 -28.20 0.90
C PHE A 85 0.05 -29.06 -0.10
N TYR A 86 0.34 -28.92 -1.39
CA TYR A 86 -0.28 -29.73 -2.44
C TYR A 86 0.21 -31.18 -2.40
N ARG A 87 1.52 -31.41 -2.32
CA ARG A 87 2.13 -32.75 -2.31
C ARG A 87 1.72 -33.56 -1.09
N PHE A 88 1.65 -32.92 0.08
CA PHE A 88 1.30 -33.55 1.35
C PHE A 88 -0.17 -33.33 1.76
N ARG A 89 -1.06 -33.01 0.81
CA ARG A 89 -2.49 -32.72 1.05
C ARG A 89 -3.26 -33.81 1.78
N GLU A 90 -2.80 -35.06 1.67
CA GLU A 90 -3.46 -36.22 2.29
C GLU A 90 -3.03 -36.46 3.75
N THR A 91 -1.93 -35.83 4.19
CA THR A 91 -1.43 -35.97 5.56
C THR A 91 -2.42 -35.40 6.58
N PRO A 92 -2.54 -36.02 7.77
CA PRO A 92 -3.48 -35.56 8.80
C PRO A 92 -3.16 -34.13 9.29
N ILE A 93 -1.88 -33.74 9.24
CA ILE A 93 -1.42 -32.39 9.61
C ILE A 93 -2.03 -31.34 8.66
N VAL A 94 -1.91 -31.51 7.35
CA VAL A 94 -2.44 -30.54 6.36
C VAL A 94 -3.97 -30.50 6.38
N LYS A 95 -4.63 -31.66 6.61
CA LYS A 95 -6.09 -31.74 6.77
C LYS A 95 -6.56 -30.97 8.01
N ALA A 96 -5.82 -31.03 9.11
CA ALA A 96 -6.16 -30.34 10.36
C ALA A 96 -6.05 -28.80 10.24
N CYS A 97 -5.00 -28.29 9.61
CA CYS A 97 -4.74 -26.84 9.43
C CYS A 97 -5.79 -26.11 8.55
N GLY A 98 -6.67 -26.84 7.86
CA GLY A 98 -7.69 -26.28 6.97
C GLY A 98 -7.13 -25.85 5.62
N ARG A 99 -7.10 -26.79 4.67
CA ARG A 99 -6.53 -26.63 3.31
C ARG A 99 -7.01 -25.36 2.61
N GLU A 100 -8.33 -25.16 2.54
CA GLU A 100 -8.93 -24.05 1.78
C GLU A 100 -8.49 -22.69 2.32
N MET A 101 -8.46 -22.54 3.65
CA MET A 101 -8.04 -21.29 4.29
C MET A 101 -6.54 -21.02 4.13
N SER A 102 -5.71 -22.06 4.23
CA SER A 102 -4.27 -21.93 3.94
C SER A 102 -4.01 -21.53 2.48
N CYS A 103 -4.75 -22.08 1.53
CA CYS A 103 -4.66 -21.68 0.12
C CYS A 103 -5.01 -20.19 -0.08
N ILE A 104 -6.06 -19.70 0.60
CA ILE A 104 -6.43 -18.27 0.54
C ILE A 104 -5.32 -17.40 1.13
N ILE A 105 -4.73 -17.77 2.27
CA ILE A 105 -3.61 -17.02 2.87
C ILE A 105 -2.43 -16.96 1.89
N LEU A 106 -2.02 -18.09 1.31
CA LEU A 106 -0.92 -18.14 0.35
C LEU A 106 -1.22 -17.32 -0.90
N SER A 107 -2.46 -17.32 -1.38
CA SER A 107 -2.86 -16.47 -2.51
C SER A 107 -2.78 -14.98 -2.19
N GLY A 108 -3.18 -14.58 -0.98
CA GLY A 108 -3.04 -13.20 -0.50
C GLY A 108 -1.58 -12.78 -0.38
N CYS A 109 -0.71 -13.64 0.19
CA CYS A 109 0.74 -13.40 0.24
C CYS A 109 1.33 -13.23 -1.17
N MET A 110 0.95 -14.11 -2.12
CA MET A 110 1.41 -14.02 -3.50
C MET A 110 1.00 -12.70 -4.14
N ILE A 111 -0.26 -12.29 -3.98
CA ILE A 111 -0.75 -10.99 -4.48
C ILE A 111 0.08 -9.85 -3.89
N CYS A 112 0.29 -9.82 -2.58
CA CYS A 112 1.09 -8.79 -1.92
C CYS A 112 2.53 -8.70 -2.47
N TYR A 113 3.21 -9.84 -2.67
CA TYR A 113 4.56 -9.84 -3.24
C TYR A 113 4.58 -9.40 -4.71
N LEU A 114 3.58 -9.79 -5.50
CA LEU A 114 3.45 -9.34 -6.89
C LEU A 114 3.17 -7.83 -6.97
N MET A 115 2.39 -7.28 -6.04
CA MET A 115 2.11 -5.84 -6.01
C MET A 115 3.36 -4.99 -5.79
N THR A 116 4.41 -5.51 -5.17
CA THR A 116 5.70 -4.79 -5.08
C THR A 116 6.26 -4.45 -6.46
N PHE A 117 6.16 -5.36 -7.43
CA PHE A 117 6.62 -5.10 -8.80
C PHE A 117 5.73 -4.08 -9.50
N VAL A 118 4.40 -4.13 -9.26
CA VAL A 118 3.46 -3.14 -9.80
C VAL A 118 3.70 -1.75 -9.20
N LEU A 119 4.15 -1.67 -7.94
CA LEU A 119 4.51 -0.42 -7.28
C LEU A 119 5.75 0.25 -7.91
N ILE A 120 6.71 -0.56 -8.37
CA ILE A 120 7.96 -0.10 -8.99
C ILE A 120 7.79 0.14 -10.50
N ALA A 121 6.82 -0.53 -11.12
CA ALA A 121 6.50 -0.35 -12.53
C ALA A 121 6.12 1.10 -12.86
N THR A 122 6.24 1.48 -14.13
CA THR A 122 5.89 2.82 -14.58
C THR A 122 4.44 3.15 -14.22
N PRO A 123 4.19 4.30 -13.57
CA PRO A 123 2.84 4.70 -13.16
C PRO A 123 2.01 5.02 -14.40
N THR A 124 0.88 4.34 -14.50
CA THR A 124 -0.16 4.46 -15.51
C THR A 124 -1.50 4.35 -14.79
N MET A 125 -2.61 4.76 -15.41
CA MET A 125 -3.93 4.61 -14.78
C MET A 125 -4.21 3.16 -14.34
N LEU A 126 -3.78 2.19 -15.15
CA LEU A 126 -3.93 0.77 -14.84
C LEU A 126 -3.05 0.33 -13.67
N THR A 127 -1.76 0.68 -13.66
CA THR A 127 -0.87 0.28 -12.56
C THR A 127 -1.28 0.94 -11.25
N CYS A 128 -1.76 2.18 -11.27
CA CYS A 128 -2.30 2.85 -10.09
C CYS A 128 -3.60 2.20 -9.57
N ALA A 129 -4.50 1.80 -10.47
CA ALA A 129 -5.70 1.05 -10.10
C ALA A 129 -5.34 -0.31 -9.48
N LEU A 130 -4.38 -1.02 -10.09
CA LEU A 130 -3.89 -2.31 -9.61
C LEU A 130 -3.20 -2.20 -8.25
N GLN A 131 -2.40 -1.17 -8.01
CA GLN A 131 -1.77 -0.93 -6.70
C GLN A 131 -2.83 -0.74 -5.61
N ARG A 132 -3.82 0.13 -5.86
CA ARG A 132 -4.90 0.42 -4.90
C ARG A 132 -5.75 -0.82 -4.59
N LEU A 133 -6.16 -1.56 -5.62
CA LEU A 133 -6.98 -2.76 -5.45
C LEU A 133 -6.18 -3.95 -4.91
N GLY A 134 -5.04 -4.25 -5.52
CA GLY A 134 -4.28 -5.46 -5.26
C GLY A 134 -3.70 -5.51 -3.85
N ILE A 135 -3.16 -4.39 -3.34
CA ILE A 135 -2.66 -4.33 -1.95
C ILE A 135 -3.81 -4.55 -0.96
N GLY A 136 -4.92 -3.84 -1.16
CA GLY A 136 -6.09 -3.95 -0.29
C GLY A 136 -6.68 -5.36 -0.28
N VAL A 137 -6.85 -5.97 -1.46
CA VAL A 137 -7.41 -7.32 -1.61
C VAL A 137 -6.45 -8.39 -1.09
N GLY A 138 -5.15 -8.27 -1.33
CA GLY A 138 -4.15 -9.22 -0.83
C GLY A 138 -4.13 -9.28 0.70
N LEU A 139 -4.08 -8.11 1.34
CA LEU A 139 -4.14 -8.00 2.80
C LEU A 139 -5.49 -8.50 3.34
N ALA A 140 -6.59 -8.11 2.73
CA ALA A 140 -7.92 -8.56 3.16
C ALA A 140 -8.05 -10.08 3.05
N ALA A 141 -7.54 -10.72 2.00
CA ALA A 141 -7.54 -12.17 1.85
C ALA A 141 -6.74 -12.87 2.96
N MET A 142 -5.54 -12.37 3.27
CA MET A 142 -4.70 -12.91 4.35
C MET A 142 -5.40 -12.80 5.70
N TYR A 143 -5.86 -11.60 6.07
CA TYR A 143 -6.43 -11.35 7.39
C TYR A 143 -7.85 -11.92 7.53
N ALA A 144 -8.69 -11.91 6.49
CA ALA A 144 -10.01 -12.54 6.54
C ALA A 144 -9.90 -14.06 6.72
N SER A 145 -8.95 -14.71 6.05
CA SER A 145 -8.73 -16.15 6.21
C SER A 145 -8.19 -16.48 7.61
N MET A 146 -7.23 -15.69 8.10
CA MET A 146 -6.69 -15.85 9.46
C MET A 146 -7.75 -15.58 10.54
N LEU A 147 -8.61 -14.57 10.35
CA LEU A 147 -9.77 -14.32 11.21
C LEU A 147 -10.72 -15.51 11.21
N THR A 148 -11.02 -16.06 10.03
CA THR A 148 -11.93 -17.20 9.89
C THR A 148 -11.37 -18.44 10.61
N LYS A 149 -10.05 -18.69 10.50
CA LYS A 149 -9.36 -19.76 11.23
C LYS A 149 -9.44 -19.56 12.75
N THR A 150 -9.09 -18.38 13.24
CA THR A 150 -9.09 -18.07 14.69
C THR A 150 -10.49 -18.03 15.29
N ASN A 151 -11.48 -17.52 14.54
CA ASN A 151 -12.89 -17.54 14.94
C ASN A 151 -13.41 -18.98 15.07
N ARG A 152 -13.15 -19.84 14.07
CA ARG A 152 -13.49 -21.28 14.14
C ARG A 152 -12.87 -21.90 15.40
N LEU A 153 -11.60 -21.63 15.66
CA LEU A 153 -10.87 -22.17 16.79
C LEU A 153 -11.49 -21.73 18.12
N SER A 154 -11.72 -20.42 18.30
CA SER A 154 -12.41 -19.87 19.49
C SER A 154 -13.74 -20.57 19.73
N ARG A 155 -14.55 -20.75 18.68
CA ARG A 155 -15.89 -21.37 18.80
C ARG A 155 -15.83 -22.84 19.18
N ILE A 156 -14.84 -23.59 18.69
CA ILE A 156 -14.64 -24.99 19.07
C ILE A 156 -14.29 -25.09 20.57
N PHE A 157 -13.34 -24.28 21.04
CA PHE A 157 -12.92 -24.32 22.45
C PHE A 157 -13.95 -23.73 23.41
N ASP A 158 -14.69 -22.70 23.01
CA ASP A 158 -15.78 -22.14 23.80
C ASP A 158 -16.95 -23.12 23.90
N ALA A 159 -17.26 -23.85 22.81
CA ALA A 159 -18.27 -24.91 22.84
C ALA A 159 -17.82 -26.08 23.71
N ALA A 160 -16.57 -26.54 23.59
CA ALA A 160 -16.03 -27.63 24.40
C ALA A 160 -16.12 -27.37 25.92
N LYS A 161 -16.11 -26.11 26.36
CA LYS A 161 -16.33 -25.71 27.77
C LYS A 161 -17.79 -25.77 28.22
N ARG A 162 -18.75 -25.68 27.30
CA ARG A 162 -20.18 -25.50 27.61
C ARG A 162 -21.05 -26.69 27.20
N THR A 163 -20.70 -27.44 26.16
CA THR A 163 -21.55 -28.51 25.61
C THR A 163 -20.74 -29.45 24.69
N ILE A 164 -21.11 -30.73 24.62
CA ILE A 164 -20.53 -31.72 23.70
C ILE A 164 -21.09 -31.58 22.25
N LYS A 165 -22.17 -30.81 22.07
CA LYS A 165 -22.78 -30.55 20.75
C LYS A 165 -21.83 -29.74 19.88
N ARG A 166 -21.67 -30.16 18.62
CA ARG A 166 -20.90 -29.40 17.61
C ARG A 166 -21.56 -28.04 17.39
N PRO A 167 -20.84 -26.92 17.58
CA PRO A 167 -21.41 -25.60 17.34
C PRO A 167 -21.69 -25.39 15.83
N PRO A 168 -22.65 -24.52 15.45
CA PRO A 168 -22.99 -24.25 14.04
C PRO A 168 -21.80 -23.66 13.25
N PHE A 169 -21.86 -23.46 11.94
CA PHE A 169 -20.78 -22.80 11.14
C PHE A 169 -19.34 -23.38 11.23
N ILE A 170 -19.13 -24.64 11.63
CA ILE A 170 -17.80 -25.30 11.54
C ILE A 170 -17.49 -25.77 10.10
N SER A 171 -18.49 -25.84 9.23
CA SER A 171 -18.34 -26.40 7.88
C SER A 171 -17.32 -25.60 7.05
N PRO A 172 -16.46 -26.26 6.25
CA PRO A 172 -15.57 -25.60 5.30
C PRO A 172 -16.31 -24.65 4.35
N LYS A 173 -17.54 -25.00 3.94
CA LYS A 173 -18.37 -24.14 3.08
C LYS A 173 -18.75 -22.83 3.77
N SER A 174 -19.16 -22.87 5.05
CA SER A 174 -19.49 -21.65 5.80
C SER A 174 -18.27 -20.77 6.06
N GLN A 175 -17.09 -21.38 6.22
CA GLN A 175 -15.83 -20.64 6.38
C GLN A 175 -15.46 -19.92 5.08
N LEU A 176 -15.55 -20.60 3.93
CA LEU A 176 -15.31 -19.99 2.62
C LEU A 176 -16.27 -18.83 2.34
N ILE A 177 -17.56 -19.00 2.68
CA ILE A 177 -18.55 -17.92 2.54
C ILE A 177 -18.17 -16.73 3.42
N LEU A 178 -17.86 -16.95 4.71
CA LEU A 178 -17.46 -15.87 5.61
C LEU A 178 -16.21 -15.11 5.09
N CYS A 179 -15.17 -15.85 4.72
CA CYS A 179 -13.94 -15.27 4.19
C CYS A 179 -14.20 -14.51 2.88
N GLY A 180 -14.99 -15.09 1.97
CA GLY A 180 -15.37 -14.47 0.71
C GLY A 180 -16.18 -13.20 0.90
N THR A 181 -17.09 -13.16 1.88
CA THR A 181 -17.84 -11.94 2.21
C THR A 181 -16.93 -10.83 2.75
N LEU A 182 -15.95 -11.16 3.60
CA LEU A 182 -14.99 -10.17 4.12
C LEU A 182 -14.09 -9.59 3.00
N VAL A 183 -13.58 -10.45 2.12
CA VAL A 183 -12.79 -10.00 0.96
C VAL A 183 -13.65 -9.22 -0.03
N GLY A 184 -14.87 -9.70 -0.28
CA GLY A 184 -15.85 -9.01 -1.14
C GLY A 184 -16.19 -7.63 -0.63
N LEU A 185 -16.30 -7.44 0.69
CA LEU A 185 -16.50 -6.12 1.29
C LEU A 185 -15.32 -5.18 0.99
N GLN A 186 -14.07 -5.63 1.08
CA GLN A 186 -12.92 -4.82 0.68
C GLN A 186 -12.98 -4.40 -0.79
N VAL A 187 -13.35 -5.33 -1.69
CA VAL A 187 -13.49 -5.04 -3.12
C VAL A 187 -14.59 -4.00 -3.35
N LEU A 188 -15.74 -4.16 -2.70
CA LEU A 188 -16.85 -3.22 -2.79
C LEU A 188 -16.45 -1.83 -2.28
N LEU A 189 -15.83 -1.74 -1.11
CA LEU A 189 -15.36 -0.46 -0.53
C LEU A 189 -14.36 0.24 -1.46
N THR A 190 -13.41 -0.51 -2.02
CA THR A 190 -12.41 0.05 -2.93
C THR A 190 -13.05 0.49 -4.26
N THR A 191 -14.01 -0.28 -4.78
CA THR A 191 -14.72 0.06 -6.02
C THR A 191 -15.59 1.30 -5.86
N VAL A 192 -16.32 1.41 -4.74
CA VAL A 192 -17.08 2.61 -4.40
C VAL A 192 -16.14 3.82 -4.29
N TRP A 193 -14.97 3.64 -3.68
CA TRP A 193 -13.98 4.71 -3.58
C TRP A 193 -13.45 5.17 -4.94
N PHE A 194 -13.30 4.27 -5.91
CA PHE A 194 -12.86 4.64 -7.26
C PHE A 194 -13.85 5.56 -8.00
N ILE A 195 -15.11 5.56 -7.61
CA ILE A 195 -16.11 6.49 -8.17
C ILE A 195 -15.85 7.92 -7.67
N TYR A 196 -15.44 8.07 -6.40
CA TYR A 196 -15.16 9.38 -5.79
C TYR A 196 -13.77 9.91 -6.15
N ASP A 197 -12.74 9.04 -6.11
CA ASP A 197 -11.36 9.38 -6.42
C ASP A 197 -10.79 8.40 -7.47
N PRO A 198 -11.02 8.67 -8.77
CA PRO A 198 -10.62 7.75 -9.82
C PRO A 198 -9.09 7.62 -9.89
N PRO A 199 -8.57 6.40 -10.16
CA PRO A 199 -7.13 6.18 -10.28
C PRO A 199 -6.57 6.98 -11.45
N GLY A 200 -5.51 7.74 -11.19
CA GLY A 200 -4.83 8.56 -12.19
C GLY A 200 -3.37 8.71 -11.85
N THR A 201 -2.64 9.45 -12.68
CA THR A 201 -1.25 9.81 -12.45
C THR A 201 -1.14 11.30 -12.20
N THR A 202 -0.26 11.70 -11.29
CA THR A 202 0.11 13.09 -11.04
C THR A 202 1.61 13.26 -11.18
N ASN A 203 2.05 14.49 -11.44
CA ASN A 203 3.45 14.83 -11.57
C ASN A 203 3.86 15.66 -10.36
N GLU A 204 4.85 15.19 -9.61
CA GLU A 204 5.42 15.95 -8.50
C GLU A 204 6.83 16.45 -8.83
N ILE A 205 7.14 17.65 -8.32
CA ILE A 205 8.45 18.28 -8.48
C ILE A 205 9.37 17.69 -7.42
N LEU A 206 10.37 16.89 -7.83
CA LEU A 206 11.36 16.32 -6.92
C LEU A 206 12.34 17.38 -6.42
N ASN A 207 12.83 18.21 -7.33
CA ASN A 207 13.82 19.22 -7.04
C ASN A 207 13.40 20.54 -7.69
N GLY A 208 12.78 21.41 -6.89
CA GLY A 208 12.36 22.75 -7.31
C GLY A 208 13.52 23.66 -7.75
N ASN A 209 14.77 23.19 -7.66
CA ASN A 209 15.94 23.90 -8.17
C ASN A 209 16.37 23.45 -9.57
N GLU A 210 16.03 22.22 -9.98
CA GLU A 210 16.49 21.60 -11.23
C GLU A 210 15.37 21.29 -12.21
N GLY A 211 14.11 21.52 -11.82
CA GLY A 211 12.95 21.29 -12.66
C GLY A 211 12.69 19.81 -12.94
N THR A 212 13.16 18.90 -12.09
CA THR A 212 12.93 17.46 -12.27
C THR A 212 11.53 17.07 -11.77
N PHE A 213 10.76 16.42 -12.64
CA PHE A 213 9.41 15.93 -12.34
C PHE A 213 9.41 14.40 -12.26
N VAL A 214 8.75 13.84 -11.25
CA VAL A 214 8.45 12.41 -11.16
C VAL A 214 6.97 12.18 -11.34
N VAL A 215 6.64 11.24 -12.22
CA VAL A 215 5.28 10.74 -12.36
C VAL A 215 5.03 9.76 -11.21
N GLN A 216 3.90 9.90 -10.53
CA GLN A 216 3.44 8.97 -9.51
C GLN A 216 1.93 8.80 -9.60
N CYS A 217 1.39 7.82 -8.86
CA CYS A 217 -0.05 7.66 -8.78
C CYS A 217 -0.68 8.82 -8.03
N LYS A 218 -1.73 9.42 -8.59
CA LYS A 218 -2.53 10.44 -7.92
C LYS A 218 -3.13 9.80 -6.68
N GLN A 219 -2.65 10.16 -5.50
CA GLN A 219 -3.09 9.56 -4.25
C GLN A 219 -2.90 10.54 -3.10
N ASP A 220 -4.01 11.12 -2.63
CA ASP A 220 -3.99 11.93 -1.41
C ASP A 220 -3.82 11.03 -0.18
N TRP A 221 -3.23 11.57 0.88
CA TRP A 221 -3.05 10.85 2.14
C TRP A 221 -4.38 10.34 2.72
N LYS A 222 -5.46 11.12 2.58
CA LYS A 222 -6.82 10.75 3.01
C LYS A 222 -7.32 9.55 2.23
N SER A 223 -7.15 9.57 0.90
CA SER A 223 -7.49 8.44 0.03
C SER A 223 -6.67 7.20 0.40
N PHE A 224 -5.37 7.36 0.67
CA PHE A 224 -4.50 6.25 1.05
C PHE A 224 -4.94 5.60 2.37
N LEU A 225 -5.17 6.39 3.44
CA LEU A 225 -5.64 5.85 4.72
C LEU A 225 -7.03 5.22 4.60
N ASN A 226 -7.93 5.83 3.84
CA ASN A 226 -9.28 5.30 3.66
C ASN A 226 -9.29 3.93 2.97
N LEU A 227 -8.35 3.68 2.05
CA LEU A 227 -8.20 2.36 1.41
C LEU A 227 -7.69 1.27 2.38
N LEU A 228 -6.98 1.67 3.43
CA LEU A 228 -6.36 0.75 4.40
C LEU A 228 -7.16 0.60 5.70
N ILE A 229 -8.13 1.49 5.97
CA ILE A 229 -8.87 1.49 7.25
C ILE A 229 -9.56 0.16 7.52
N TYR A 230 -10.14 -0.47 6.50
CA TYR A 230 -10.79 -1.78 6.64
C TYR A 230 -9.77 -2.88 6.97
N ASN A 231 -8.59 -2.85 6.34
CA ASN A 231 -7.51 -3.78 6.66
C ASN A 231 -7.01 -3.61 8.10
N ILE A 232 -6.89 -2.37 8.58
CA ILE A 232 -6.53 -2.07 9.98
C ILE A 232 -7.59 -2.65 10.94
N ILE A 233 -8.88 -2.47 10.62
CA ILE A 233 -9.98 -3.06 11.41
C ILE A 233 -9.88 -4.59 11.42
N LEU A 234 -9.65 -5.22 10.25
CA LEU A 234 -9.46 -6.68 10.17
C LEU A 234 -8.30 -7.15 11.04
N ILE A 235 -7.16 -6.46 11.01
CA ILE A 235 -5.99 -6.78 11.84
C ILE A 235 -6.34 -6.67 13.33
N ALA A 236 -7.00 -5.58 13.74
CA ALA A 236 -7.40 -5.39 15.13
C ALA A 236 -8.33 -6.51 15.62
N VAL A 237 -9.33 -6.87 14.82
CA VAL A 237 -10.25 -7.97 15.13
C VAL A 237 -9.50 -9.30 15.18
N CYS A 238 -8.62 -9.59 14.21
CA CYS A 238 -7.76 -10.77 14.23
C CYS A 238 -6.92 -10.85 15.51
N THR A 239 -6.36 -9.73 15.98
CA THR A 239 -5.55 -9.68 17.20
C THR A 239 -6.38 -9.99 18.43
N VAL A 240 -7.60 -9.44 18.53
CA VAL A 240 -8.54 -9.77 19.61
C VAL A 240 -8.84 -11.28 19.65
N TYR A 241 -9.10 -11.90 18.50
CA TYR A 241 -9.33 -13.34 18.42
C TYR A 241 -8.08 -14.17 18.73
N ALA A 242 -6.90 -13.73 18.28
CA ALA A 242 -5.63 -14.38 18.61
C ALA A 242 -5.39 -14.39 20.13
N ILE A 243 -5.66 -13.27 20.81
CA ILE A 243 -5.58 -13.16 22.27
C ILE A 243 -6.56 -14.12 22.94
N LYS A 244 -7.82 -14.21 22.46
CA LYS A 244 -8.80 -15.18 23.00
C LYS A 244 -8.32 -16.62 22.86
N THR A 245 -7.65 -16.96 21.77
CA THR A 245 -7.15 -18.31 21.49
C THR A 245 -5.84 -18.67 22.19
N ARG A 246 -5.19 -17.74 22.92
CA ARG A 246 -3.89 -17.97 23.57
C ARG A 246 -3.91 -19.01 24.68
N HIS A 247 -5.08 -19.27 25.27
CA HIS A 247 -5.27 -20.20 26.39
C HIS A 247 -5.55 -21.64 25.94
N ILE A 248 -5.49 -21.90 24.63
CA ILE A 248 -5.66 -23.24 24.06
C ILE A 248 -4.43 -24.08 24.41
N PRO A 249 -4.60 -25.32 24.95
CA PRO A 249 -3.50 -26.13 25.46
C PRO A 249 -2.39 -26.37 24.42
N GLU A 250 -1.15 -26.42 24.91
CA GLU A 250 0.11 -26.39 24.14
C GLU A 250 0.29 -27.52 23.11
N ASN A 251 -0.55 -28.56 23.15
CA ASN A 251 -0.54 -29.62 22.14
C ASN A 251 -0.89 -29.12 20.72
N PHE A 252 -1.38 -27.88 20.57
CA PHE A 252 -1.59 -27.20 19.29
C PHE A 252 -0.66 -25.97 19.15
N ASN A 253 0.59 -26.20 18.75
CA ASN A 253 1.59 -25.14 18.49
C ASN A 253 1.13 -24.08 17.47
N GLU A 254 0.12 -24.38 16.65
CA GLU A 254 -0.44 -23.47 15.64
C GLU A 254 -0.97 -22.16 16.24
N SER A 255 -1.65 -22.18 17.39
CA SER A 255 -2.24 -20.98 18.01
C SER A 255 -1.17 -19.98 18.48
N LYS A 256 -0.03 -20.49 18.96
CA LYS A 256 1.12 -19.69 19.41
C LYS A 256 1.76 -18.94 18.24
N PHE A 257 1.95 -19.61 17.10
CA PHE A 257 2.48 -18.98 15.89
C PHE A 257 1.52 -17.91 15.35
N ILE A 258 0.21 -18.17 15.33
CA ILE A 258 -0.78 -17.18 14.92
C ILE A 258 -0.73 -15.94 15.82
N GLY A 259 -0.66 -16.12 17.15
CA GLY A 259 -0.52 -15.02 18.10
C GLY A 259 0.72 -14.17 17.83
N PHE A 260 1.87 -14.82 17.64
CA PHE A 260 3.12 -14.13 17.30
C PHE A 260 3.02 -13.35 15.98
N THR A 261 2.45 -13.94 14.93
CA THR A 261 2.23 -13.28 13.64
C THR A 261 1.30 -12.07 13.78
N MET A 262 0.26 -12.14 14.60
CA MET A 262 -0.63 -11.00 14.83
C MET A 262 0.06 -9.86 15.58
N TYR A 263 0.81 -10.15 16.64
CA TYR A 263 1.51 -9.11 17.40
C TYR A 263 2.59 -8.41 16.55
N THR A 264 3.38 -9.18 15.81
CA THR A 264 4.38 -8.62 14.88
C THR A 264 3.72 -7.77 13.79
N THR A 265 2.60 -8.22 13.24
CA THR A 265 1.80 -7.44 12.28
C THR A 265 1.35 -6.10 12.87
N CYS A 266 0.81 -6.09 14.09
CA CYS A 266 0.39 -4.84 14.74
C CYS A 266 1.55 -3.86 14.90
N VAL A 267 2.73 -4.32 15.32
CA VAL A 267 3.92 -3.48 15.45
C VAL A 267 4.34 -2.90 14.09
N ILE A 268 4.37 -3.73 13.04
CA ILE A 268 4.69 -3.28 11.68
C ILE A 268 3.71 -2.21 11.21
N TRP A 269 2.41 -2.39 11.44
CA TRP A 269 1.40 -1.42 11.03
C TRP A 269 1.47 -0.11 11.81
N LEU A 270 1.73 -0.15 13.11
CA LEU A 270 1.93 1.06 13.91
C LEU A 270 3.16 1.84 13.45
N ALA A 271 4.28 1.14 13.19
CA ALA A 271 5.48 1.74 12.64
C ALA A 271 5.23 2.32 11.24
N PHE A 272 4.51 1.60 10.38
CA PHE A 272 4.13 2.06 9.05
C PHE A 272 3.33 3.36 9.11
N ILE A 273 2.30 3.42 9.96
CA ILE A 273 1.49 4.64 10.16
C ILE A 273 2.37 5.79 10.64
N ALA A 274 3.24 5.55 11.62
CA ALA A 274 4.14 6.58 12.15
C ALA A 274 5.10 7.13 11.08
N ILE A 275 5.79 6.25 10.36
CA ILE A 275 6.72 6.63 9.28
C ILE A 275 5.99 7.39 8.17
N TYR A 276 4.81 6.93 7.79
CA TYR A 276 4.03 7.57 6.73
C TYR A 276 3.65 9.00 7.10
N PHE A 277 3.18 9.25 8.34
CA PHE A 277 2.89 10.61 8.80
C PHE A 277 4.13 11.49 8.93
N THR A 278 5.28 10.94 9.34
CA THR A 278 6.53 11.72 9.42
C THR A 278 7.13 12.06 8.07
N THR A 279 6.83 11.30 7.02
CA THR A 279 7.37 11.55 5.67
C THR A 279 6.50 12.52 4.87
N LEU A 280 5.24 12.72 5.29
CA LEU A 280 4.30 13.67 4.70
C LEU A 280 4.49 15.12 5.19
N HIS A 281 5.29 15.33 6.25
CA HIS A 281 5.62 16.63 6.84
C HIS A 281 7.09 16.97 6.61
#